data_AF-A0A2K8PMP4-F1
#
_entry.id   AF-A0A2K8PMP4-F1
#
_cell.length_a   1.000
_cell.length_b   1.000
_cell.length_c   1.000
_cell.angle_alpha   90.00
_cell.angle_beta   90.00
_cell.angle_gamma   90.00
#
_symmetry.space_group_name_H-M   'P 1'
#
loop_
_entity.id
_entity.type
_entity.pdbx_description
1 polymer ?
#
loop_
_entity_poly.entity_id
_entity_poly.type
_entity_poly.pdbx_seq_one_letter_code
_entity_poly.pdbx_strand_id
1 'polypeptide(L)'
;MGAAVADDGFDFRPGAQIPLQGGGGQTAATNALASAAYRDGGKDTALSSILGANSENHPASVKPPKISLFEPNLGEAFCRAVEARTLSPGRKPLIQSFGADPQTVVEHCLAASRIRKERDRKLRLIMLVCGVVFLPGLLLWLGLFQLRKTLAKGEGKKSTWIGTALLVGVVLVAAVLLYRVVYRAPGSGVLELYLFGSLVAPALGWFLARRICESTAADLRSRWDGLLGGGGVAAKIPDAVPGNPDEKAREDLRHQLAKLTAEDRSNSVFYAGPKGILGMGTRWGSWQMAEELTPKNEGAEIHPFRSWDVIRAMDAQLRKLERGPLHTGGFPAASIQHWIVTPVGEGAGEVARPTGEDVDTFLVKPHEITRICNEQQFSAGNRHYLGIQYPLWDGQLVITMLVTVTVLYKTLRVDVTAHALGPVHGLFTTKSKAPVIEVPKSVRFWETVERPLPLVDASEVVRLAVRAPLTWYPPLLEYFGGKLVLPEPFGLRHVWAGTMWRHRFMADDALRTVAPVLRAVHAAAFKVLEENGVDTDRFTNRSSIMSGLIQEPAPRRADVYDA
;
A
#
# COMPACT_ATOMS: atom_id res chain seq x y z
N MET A 1 -40.19 -35.17 -12.57
CA MET A 1 -39.85 -34.00 -13.40
C MET A 1 -40.06 -32.75 -12.54
N GLY A 2 -39.07 -32.37 -11.75
CA GLY A 2 -39.11 -31.20 -10.87
C GLY A 2 -37.73 -30.54 -10.90
N ALA A 3 -37.65 -29.39 -11.53
CA ALA A 3 -36.40 -28.69 -11.82
C ALA A 3 -35.93 -27.91 -10.58
N ALA A 4 -34.68 -28.15 -10.17
CA ALA A 4 -33.93 -27.31 -9.28
C ALA A 4 -33.44 -26.07 -10.05
N VAL A 5 -33.71 -24.88 -9.53
CA VAL A 5 -33.12 -23.62 -9.99
C VAL A 5 -32.04 -23.23 -8.98
N ALA A 6 -30.83 -23.04 -9.46
CA ALA A 6 -29.67 -22.60 -8.71
C ALA A 6 -29.86 -21.15 -8.24
N ASP A 7 -29.64 -20.92 -6.95
CA ASP A 7 -29.79 -19.64 -6.28
C ASP A 7 -28.43 -18.91 -6.26
N ASP A 8 -28.05 -18.35 -7.42
CA ASP A 8 -26.97 -17.36 -7.56
C ASP A 8 -27.63 -16.01 -7.87
N GLY A 9 -28.04 -15.26 -6.84
CA GLY A 9 -28.56 -13.91 -7.04
C GLY A 9 -29.31 -13.31 -5.87
N PHE A 10 -28.61 -12.48 -5.09
CA PHE A 10 -29.15 -11.46 -4.17
C PHE A 10 -30.02 -11.96 -3.00
N ASP A 11 -29.39 -12.05 -1.82
CA ASP A 11 -30.08 -12.21 -0.51
C ASP A 11 -30.76 -10.89 -0.10
N PHE A 12 -32.10 -10.86 -0.16
CA PHE A 12 -32.96 -9.69 0.15
C PHE A 12 -33.28 -9.52 1.65
N ARG A 13 -32.36 -9.82 2.56
CA ARG A 13 -32.55 -9.54 3.99
C ARG A 13 -32.29 -8.06 4.30
N PRO A 14 -33.07 -7.42 5.19
CA PRO A 14 -32.93 -6.00 5.50
C PRO A 14 -31.68 -5.75 6.34
N GLY A 15 -30.58 -5.42 5.66
CA GLY A 15 -29.39 -4.79 6.20
C GLY A 15 -28.88 -3.83 5.14
N ALA A 16 -28.56 -2.59 5.53
CA ALA A 16 -28.08 -1.56 4.60
C ALA A 16 -26.78 -2.05 3.91
N GLN A 17 -26.91 -2.53 2.67
CA GLN A 17 -25.76 -2.74 1.80
C GLN A 17 -25.34 -1.37 1.28
N ILE A 18 -24.20 -0.88 1.77
CA ILE A 18 -23.47 0.18 1.07
C ILE A 18 -23.19 -0.38 -0.33
N PRO A 19 -23.53 0.32 -1.43
CA PRO A 19 -23.14 -0.13 -2.76
C PRO A 19 -21.63 -0.35 -2.76
N LEU A 20 -21.22 -1.59 -3.00
CA LEU A 20 -19.83 -2.00 -3.12
C LEU A 20 -19.22 -1.25 -4.31
N GLN A 21 -18.65 -0.06 -4.07
CA GLN A 21 -17.78 0.63 -5.02
C GLN A 21 -16.42 -0.09 -5.22
N GLY A 22 -16.29 -1.35 -4.82
CA GLY A 22 -15.05 -2.14 -4.90
C GLY A 22 -15.02 -3.22 -5.98
N GLY A 23 -16.11 -3.46 -6.73
CA GLY A 23 -16.16 -4.57 -7.69
C GLY A 23 -15.53 -4.30 -9.07
N GLY A 24 -15.28 -3.03 -9.43
CA GLY A 24 -14.89 -2.66 -10.79
C GLY A 24 -13.98 -1.44 -10.93
N GLY A 25 -13.30 -1.03 -9.85
CA GLY A 25 -12.43 0.17 -9.84
C GLY A 25 -11.09 -0.03 -9.14
N GLN A 26 -10.74 -1.25 -8.71
CA GLN A 26 -9.49 -1.51 -7.99
C GLN A 26 -8.36 -1.75 -9.00
N THR A 27 -7.41 -0.81 -9.02
CA THR A 27 -6.23 -0.90 -9.87
C THR A 27 -5.32 -2.05 -9.43
N ALA A 28 -4.57 -2.67 -10.36
CA ALA A 28 -3.54 -3.66 -10.04
C ALA A 28 -2.55 -3.17 -8.98
N ALA A 29 -2.24 -1.86 -8.96
CA ALA A 29 -1.41 -1.26 -7.93
C ALA A 29 -2.08 -1.29 -6.53
N THR A 30 -3.38 -1.02 -6.46
CA THR A 30 -4.18 -1.14 -5.22
C THR A 30 -4.17 -2.58 -4.71
N ASN A 31 -4.46 -3.54 -5.60
CA ASN A 31 -4.51 -4.96 -5.26
C ASN A 31 -3.14 -5.51 -4.82
N ALA A 32 -2.06 -5.08 -5.48
CA ALA A 32 -0.70 -5.44 -5.09
C ALA A 32 -0.37 -4.94 -3.68
N LEU A 33 -0.67 -3.68 -3.36
CA LEU A 33 -0.44 -3.10 -2.03
C LEU A 33 -1.33 -3.76 -0.97
N ALA A 34 -2.62 -3.99 -1.27
CA ALA A 34 -3.55 -4.70 -0.40
C ALA A 34 -3.10 -6.14 -0.11
N SER A 35 -2.45 -6.81 -1.07
CA SER A 35 -1.96 -8.18 -0.89
C SER A 35 -0.95 -8.30 0.27
N ALA A 36 -0.19 -7.25 0.57
CA ALA A 36 0.74 -7.24 1.70
C ALA A 36 0.03 -7.40 3.05
N ALA A 37 -1.22 -6.95 3.16
CA ALA A 37 -2.03 -7.12 4.36
C ALA A 37 -2.26 -8.60 4.71
N TYR A 38 -2.27 -9.49 3.72
CA TYR A 38 -2.56 -10.92 3.88
C TYR A 38 -1.31 -11.81 3.96
N ARG A 39 -0.11 -11.22 3.99
CA ARG A 39 1.14 -11.97 4.16
C ARG A 39 1.13 -12.70 5.49
N ASP A 40 1.37 -14.01 5.43
CA ASP A 40 1.40 -14.89 6.60
C ASP A 40 2.79 -14.89 7.26
N GLY A 41 3.04 -15.79 8.20
CA GLY A 41 4.35 -15.93 8.88
C GLY A 41 5.24 -17.00 8.26
N GLY A 42 5.05 -17.29 6.98
CA GLY A 42 5.90 -18.23 6.27
C GLY A 42 7.35 -17.73 6.15
N LYS A 43 8.27 -18.61 5.76
CA LYS A 43 9.67 -18.25 5.50
C LYS A 43 9.81 -17.20 4.38
N ASP A 44 8.82 -17.13 3.50
CA ASP A 44 8.79 -16.25 2.33
C ASP A 44 8.31 -14.82 2.68
N THR A 45 7.90 -14.56 3.93
CA THR A 45 7.24 -13.32 4.36
C THR A 45 7.91 -12.70 5.59
N ALA A 46 9.25 -12.77 5.63
CA ALA A 46 10.06 -12.14 6.67
C ALA A 46 9.88 -10.62 6.68
N LEU A 47 9.79 -10.01 7.86
CA LEU A 47 9.61 -8.56 8.01
C LEU A 47 10.73 -7.76 7.33
N SER A 48 11.96 -8.27 7.36
CA SER A 48 13.13 -7.64 6.74
C SER A 48 13.03 -7.51 5.22
N SER A 49 12.24 -8.35 4.54
CA SER A 49 12.10 -8.29 3.08
C SER A 49 11.45 -6.98 2.62
N ILE A 50 10.70 -6.29 3.49
CA ILE A 50 10.09 -4.99 3.17
C ILE A 50 11.13 -3.89 2.97
N LEU A 51 12.29 -3.98 3.62
CA LEU A 51 13.36 -2.99 3.49
C LEU A 51 13.96 -2.99 2.07
N GLY A 52 13.96 -4.15 1.40
CA GLY A 52 14.35 -4.24 -0.01
C GLY A 52 13.32 -3.63 -0.98
N ALA A 53 12.12 -3.30 -0.51
CA ALA A 53 11.07 -2.64 -1.30
C ALA A 53 10.99 -1.12 -1.08
N ASN A 54 11.91 -0.55 -0.30
CA ASN A 54 11.96 0.89 -0.02
C ASN A 54 12.28 1.68 -1.30
N SER A 55 11.55 2.77 -1.52
CA SER A 55 11.94 3.76 -2.52
C SER A 55 13.15 4.58 -2.04
N GLU A 56 13.96 5.06 -2.99
CA GLU A 56 15.17 5.86 -2.70
C GLU A 56 14.84 7.12 -1.88
N ASN A 57 13.67 7.74 -2.15
CA ASN A 57 13.28 9.02 -1.56
C ASN A 57 12.51 8.90 -0.24
N HIS A 58 11.89 7.74 0.03
CA HIS A 58 10.99 7.53 1.18
C HIS A 58 11.18 6.14 1.82
N PRO A 59 12.31 5.89 2.51
CA PRO A 59 12.57 4.59 3.11
C PRO A 59 11.70 4.34 4.36
N ALA A 60 11.03 3.19 4.42
CA ALA A 60 10.47 2.68 5.67
C ALA A 60 11.58 2.08 6.54
N SER A 61 11.42 2.14 7.86
CA SER A 61 12.38 1.57 8.81
C SER A 61 11.73 0.48 9.67
N VAL A 62 12.50 -0.54 10.02
CA VAL A 62 12.05 -1.63 10.89
C VAL A 62 12.79 -1.51 12.22
N LYS A 63 12.05 -1.35 13.32
CA LYS A 63 12.63 -1.43 14.67
C LYS A 63 12.82 -2.91 15.03
N PRO A 64 14.04 -3.35 15.39
CA PRO A 64 14.30 -4.74 15.67
C PRO A 64 13.55 -5.24 16.91
N PRO A 65 13.15 -6.52 16.95
CA PRO A 65 12.57 -7.12 18.14
C PRO A 65 13.61 -7.22 19.27
N LYS A 66 13.18 -6.96 20.50
CA LYS A 66 13.99 -7.29 21.70
C LYS A 66 13.95 -8.78 22.00
N ILE A 67 12.84 -9.43 21.65
CA ILE A 67 12.59 -10.85 21.87
C ILE A 67 12.01 -11.43 20.58
N SER A 68 12.73 -12.37 19.96
CA SER A 68 12.29 -13.01 18.69
C SER A 68 10.93 -13.71 18.78
N LEU A 69 10.49 -14.13 19.97
CA LEU A 69 9.17 -14.73 20.19
C LEU A 69 8.00 -13.74 20.05
N PHE A 70 8.26 -12.43 20.01
CA PHE A 70 7.21 -11.42 19.86
C PHE A 70 7.27 -10.67 18.53
N GLU A 71 8.22 -11.00 17.66
CA GLU A 71 8.41 -10.38 16.34
C GLU A 71 7.14 -10.48 15.49
N PRO A 72 6.64 -9.40 14.87
CA PRO A 72 5.52 -9.47 13.95
C PRO A 72 5.89 -10.01 12.58
N ASN A 73 4.95 -10.74 11.98
CA ASN A 73 5.03 -11.10 10.57
C ASN A 73 4.89 -9.85 9.70
N LEU A 74 5.36 -9.91 8.44
CA LEU A 74 5.28 -8.79 7.52
C LEU A 74 3.86 -8.24 7.40
N GLY A 75 2.86 -9.11 7.22
CA GLY A 75 1.45 -8.70 7.13
C GLY A 75 0.91 -8.09 8.43
N GLU A 76 1.34 -8.57 9.60
CA GLU A 76 0.96 -8.01 10.90
C GLU A 76 1.56 -6.61 11.12
N ALA A 77 2.85 -6.45 10.80
CA ALA A 77 3.54 -5.18 10.92
C ALA A 77 3.00 -4.15 9.91
N PHE A 78 2.72 -4.58 8.68
CA PHE A 78 2.13 -3.75 7.63
C PHE A 78 0.74 -3.26 8.02
N CYS A 79 -0.18 -4.14 8.42
CA CYS A 79 -1.54 -3.74 8.81
C CYS A 79 -1.51 -2.74 9.97
N ARG A 80 -0.70 -3.01 11.01
CA ARG A 80 -0.57 -2.09 12.16
C ARG A 80 0.02 -0.74 11.79
N ALA A 81 1.06 -0.73 10.97
CA ALA A 81 1.70 0.51 10.54
C ALA A 81 0.76 1.36 9.67
N VAL A 82 0.04 0.72 8.75
CA VAL A 82 -0.97 1.38 7.92
C VAL A 82 -2.11 1.91 8.79
N GLU A 83 -2.74 1.07 9.62
CA GLU A 83 -3.82 1.48 10.54
C GLU A 83 -3.39 2.64 11.45
N ALA A 84 -2.20 2.57 12.05
CA ALA A 84 -1.68 3.64 12.91
C ALA A 84 -1.46 4.94 12.13
N ARG A 85 -1.07 4.88 10.85
CA ARG A 85 -0.79 6.07 10.05
C ARG A 85 -2.02 6.65 9.36
N THR A 86 -3.02 5.84 9.05
CA THR A 86 -4.24 6.23 8.30
C THR A 86 -5.47 6.42 9.18
N LEU A 87 -5.59 5.74 10.32
CA LEU A 87 -6.79 5.76 11.18
C LEU A 87 -6.52 6.32 12.59
N SER A 88 -5.27 6.56 13.00
CA SER A 88 -5.02 7.07 14.36
C SER A 88 -5.64 8.45 14.59
N PRO A 89 -6.28 8.69 15.76
CA PRO A 89 -6.67 10.03 16.17
C PRO A 89 -5.40 10.90 16.23
N GLY A 90 -5.45 12.10 15.63
CA GLY A 90 -4.29 12.99 15.54
C GLY A 90 -3.22 12.62 14.49
N ARG A 91 -3.52 11.71 13.55
CA ARG A 91 -2.59 11.43 12.43
C ARG A 91 -2.25 12.70 11.66
N LYS A 92 -0.98 12.80 11.22
CA LYS A 92 -0.53 13.85 10.31
C LYS A 92 -1.21 13.71 8.94
N PRO A 93 -1.32 14.79 8.13
CA PRO A 93 -1.85 14.71 6.78
C PRO A 93 -1.13 13.66 5.92
N LEU A 94 -1.87 13.04 5.00
CA LEU A 94 -1.34 12.11 4.02
C LEU A 94 -1.11 12.78 2.68
N ILE A 95 -0.14 12.28 1.94
CA ILE A 95 0.08 12.56 0.52
C ILE A 95 -0.84 11.68 -0.32
N GLN A 96 -1.33 12.22 -1.44
CA GLN A 96 -2.17 11.50 -2.39
C GLN A 96 -1.46 10.26 -2.95
N SER A 97 -2.20 9.18 -3.10
CA SER A 97 -1.69 7.91 -3.63
C SER A 97 -2.09 7.74 -5.09
N PHE A 98 -1.45 8.47 -6.01
CA PHE A 98 -1.86 8.43 -7.42
C PHE A 98 -1.86 7.01 -8.01
N GLY A 99 -2.96 6.64 -8.69
CA GLY A 99 -3.14 5.33 -9.31
C GLY A 99 -3.40 4.16 -8.35
N ALA A 100 -3.53 4.41 -7.04
CA ALA A 100 -3.93 3.42 -6.06
C ALA A 100 -4.96 4.01 -5.09
N ASP A 101 -5.96 3.22 -4.70
CA ASP A 101 -6.94 3.67 -3.71
C ASP A 101 -6.47 3.35 -2.28
N PRO A 102 -6.10 4.35 -1.46
CA PRO A 102 -5.66 4.11 -0.10
C PRO A 102 -6.80 3.60 0.79
N GLN A 103 -8.06 3.94 0.50
CA GLN A 103 -9.20 3.45 1.28
C GLN A 103 -9.29 1.92 1.16
N THR A 104 -9.35 1.40 -0.06
CA THR A 104 -9.36 -0.05 -0.32
C THR A 104 -8.21 -0.79 0.38
N VAL A 105 -6.99 -0.25 0.37
CA VAL A 105 -5.86 -0.92 1.05
C VAL A 105 -6.04 -0.95 2.56
N VAL A 106 -6.49 0.15 3.17
CA VAL A 106 -6.81 0.20 4.61
C VAL A 106 -7.93 -0.77 4.96
N GLU A 107 -8.94 -0.88 4.09
CA GLU A 107 -10.04 -1.80 4.25
C GLU A 107 -9.56 -3.27 4.30
N HIS A 108 -8.66 -3.65 3.39
CA HIS A 108 -8.01 -4.96 3.43
C HIS A 108 -7.13 -5.18 4.66
N CYS A 109 -6.42 -4.14 5.13
CA CYS A 109 -5.66 -4.19 6.39
C CYS A 109 -6.59 -4.47 7.59
N LEU A 110 -7.71 -3.75 7.69
CA LEU A 110 -8.69 -3.96 8.76
C LEU A 110 -9.30 -5.37 8.71
N ALA A 111 -9.67 -5.84 7.52
CA ALA A 111 -10.19 -7.20 7.33
C ALA A 111 -9.17 -8.26 7.74
N ALA A 112 -7.90 -8.10 7.35
CA ALA A 112 -6.82 -9.03 7.72
C ALA A 112 -6.50 -8.97 9.22
N SER A 113 -6.49 -7.78 9.83
CA SER A 113 -6.35 -7.58 11.28
C SER A 113 -7.47 -8.25 12.06
N ARG A 114 -8.71 -8.24 11.56
CA ARG A 114 -9.83 -8.95 12.18
C ARG A 114 -9.63 -10.46 12.18
N ILE A 115 -9.27 -11.06 11.04
CA ILE A 115 -8.99 -12.51 10.95
C ILE A 115 -7.93 -12.91 11.99
N ARG A 116 -6.89 -12.09 12.14
CA ARG A 116 -5.84 -12.30 13.14
C ARG A 116 -6.34 -12.12 14.58
N LYS A 117 -7.18 -11.12 14.86
CA LYS A 117 -7.82 -10.94 16.18
C LYS A 117 -8.71 -12.13 16.55
N GLU A 118 -9.46 -12.68 15.60
CA GLU A 118 -10.29 -13.88 15.82
C GLU A 118 -9.43 -15.12 16.11
N ARG A 119 -8.33 -15.31 15.36
CA ARG A 119 -7.31 -16.33 15.65
C ARG A 119 -6.72 -16.13 17.05
N ASP A 120 -6.27 -14.93 17.37
CA ASP A 120 -5.61 -14.61 18.63
C ASP A 120 -6.56 -14.74 19.83
N ARG A 121 -7.86 -14.49 19.67
CA ARG A 121 -8.88 -14.76 20.70
C ARG A 121 -9.00 -16.25 21.00
N LYS A 122 -9.03 -17.09 19.96
CA LYS A 122 -9.06 -18.56 20.12
C LYS A 122 -7.77 -19.08 20.75
N LEU A 123 -6.61 -18.59 20.29
CA LEU A 123 -5.30 -18.95 20.86
C LEU A 123 -5.16 -18.50 22.31
N ARG A 124 -5.68 -17.32 22.67
CA ARG A 124 -5.71 -16.84 24.06
C ARG A 124 -6.52 -17.76 24.96
N LEU A 125 -7.68 -18.23 24.50
CA LEU A 125 -8.51 -19.18 25.25
C LEU A 125 -7.78 -20.52 25.43
N ILE A 126 -7.13 -21.03 24.39
CA ILE A 126 -6.30 -22.24 24.47
C ILE A 126 -5.14 -22.04 25.45
N MET A 127 -4.45 -20.89 25.40
CA MET A 127 -3.34 -20.59 26.32
C MET A 127 -3.82 -20.44 27.77
N LEU A 128 -5.01 -19.90 27.99
CA LEU A 128 -5.60 -19.81 29.33
C LEU A 128 -5.92 -21.21 29.88
N VAL A 129 -6.63 -22.03 29.10
CA VAL A 129 -7.10 -23.36 29.54
C VAL A 129 -5.98 -24.40 29.59
N CYS A 130 -5.19 -24.51 28.53
CA CYS A 130 -4.14 -25.53 28.41
C CYS A 130 -2.77 -25.05 28.91
N GLY A 131 -2.58 -23.73 29.06
CA GLY A 131 -1.33 -23.14 29.49
C GLY A 131 -1.35 -22.68 30.94
N VAL A 132 -2.21 -21.72 31.29
CA VAL A 132 -2.22 -21.10 32.63
C VAL A 132 -2.72 -22.06 33.70
N VAL A 133 -3.82 -22.79 33.44
CA VAL A 133 -4.34 -23.80 34.39
C VAL A 133 -3.31 -24.92 34.63
N PHE A 134 -2.56 -25.28 33.58
CA PHE A 134 -1.59 -26.38 33.58
C PHE A 134 -0.14 -25.88 33.41
N LEU A 135 0.19 -24.80 34.12
CA LEU A 135 1.45 -24.07 33.97
C LEU A 135 2.73 -24.92 34.10
N PRO A 136 2.84 -25.88 35.03
CA PRO A 136 4.02 -26.74 35.12
C PRO A 136 4.27 -27.55 33.84
N GLY A 137 3.19 -28.05 33.24
CA GLY A 137 3.23 -28.80 31.99
C GLY A 137 3.59 -27.94 30.79
N LEU A 138 3.05 -26.72 30.72
CA LEU A 138 3.38 -25.74 29.68
C LEU A 138 4.87 -25.38 29.72
N LEU A 139 5.43 -25.11 30.90
CA LEU A 139 6.84 -24.76 31.06
C LEU A 139 7.76 -25.90 30.62
N LEU A 140 7.43 -27.14 30.99
CA LEU A 140 8.16 -28.33 30.55
C LEU A 140 8.11 -28.45 29.02
N TRP A 141 6.94 -28.27 28.43
CA TRP A 141 6.74 -28.33 26.98
C TRP A 141 7.49 -27.21 26.22
N LEU A 142 7.41 -25.97 26.69
CA LEU A 142 8.15 -24.83 26.12
C LEU A 142 9.66 -25.01 26.27
N GLY A 143 10.12 -25.52 27.42
CA GLY A 143 11.52 -25.87 27.66
C GLY A 143 12.02 -26.94 26.68
N LEU A 144 11.23 -27.99 26.46
CA LEU A 144 11.53 -29.04 25.47
C LEU A 144 11.60 -28.49 24.04
N PHE A 145 10.68 -27.60 23.68
CA PHE A 145 10.66 -26.93 22.38
C PHE A 145 11.87 -26.02 22.17
N GLN A 146 12.21 -25.22 23.18
CA GLN A 146 13.35 -24.32 23.13
C GLN A 146 14.66 -25.12 23.05
N LEU A 147 14.78 -26.20 23.81
CA LEU A 147 15.93 -27.10 23.77
C LEU A 147 16.06 -27.81 22.43
N ARG A 148 14.95 -28.27 21.83
CA ARG A 148 14.94 -28.81 20.47
C ARG A 148 15.40 -27.77 19.45
N LYS A 149 14.96 -26.51 19.60
CA LYS A 149 15.34 -25.41 18.71
C LYS A 149 16.82 -25.04 18.83
N THR A 150 17.40 -25.04 20.03
CA THR A 150 18.83 -24.79 20.22
C THR A 150 19.68 -25.96 19.70
N LEU A 151 19.25 -27.20 19.91
CA LEU A 151 19.95 -28.39 19.40
C LEU A 151 19.88 -28.49 17.87
N ALA A 152 18.74 -28.13 17.26
CA ALA A 152 18.58 -28.11 15.80
C ALA A 152 19.40 -27.00 15.10
N LYS A 153 19.85 -25.97 15.84
CA LYS A 153 20.79 -24.94 15.33
C LYS A 153 22.25 -25.42 15.34
N GLY A 154 22.58 -26.50 16.05
CA GLY A 154 23.92 -27.06 16.04
C GLY A 154 24.11 -27.97 14.83
N GLU A 155 24.94 -27.55 13.88
CA GLU A 155 25.36 -28.35 12.72
C GLU A 155 26.22 -29.55 13.18
N GLY A 156 25.59 -30.71 13.36
CA GLY A 156 26.32 -31.96 13.57
C GLY A 156 25.41 -33.15 13.84
N LYS A 157 25.72 -34.31 13.25
CA LYS A 157 24.98 -35.59 13.46
C LYS A 157 24.83 -35.98 14.95
N LYS A 158 25.70 -35.47 15.83
CA LYS A 158 25.66 -35.66 17.28
C LYS A 158 24.55 -34.85 17.97
N SER A 159 24.19 -33.66 17.47
CA SER A 159 23.11 -32.84 18.05
C SER A 159 21.74 -33.50 17.82
N THR A 160 21.59 -34.17 16.67
CA THR A 160 20.37 -34.89 16.30
C THR A 160 20.15 -36.12 17.18
N TRP A 161 21.20 -36.88 17.50
CA TRP A 161 21.09 -38.07 18.36
C TRP A 161 20.82 -37.70 19.83
N ILE A 162 21.49 -36.67 20.36
CA ILE A 162 21.26 -36.17 21.73
C ILE A 162 19.85 -35.60 21.87
N GLY A 163 19.36 -34.84 20.89
CA GLY A 163 17.98 -34.34 20.87
C GLY A 163 16.94 -35.47 20.81
N THR A 164 17.24 -36.56 20.10
CA THR A 164 16.35 -37.73 20.01
C THR A 164 16.36 -38.54 21.31
N ALA A 165 17.54 -38.79 21.90
CA ALA A 165 17.67 -39.52 23.17
C ALA A 165 16.99 -38.79 24.34
N LEU A 166 17.06 -37.46 24.36
CA LEU A 166 16.42 -36.65 25.39
C LEU A 166 14.89 -36.58 25.21
N LEU A 167 14.39 -36.52 23.97
CA LEU A 167 12.96 -36.65 23.67
C LEU A 167 12.42 -38.02 24.10
N VAL A 168 13.16 -39.09 23.79
CA VAL A 168 12.83 -40.45 24.26
C VAL A 168 12.84 -40.51 25.78
N GLY A 169 13.82 -39.90 26.45
CA GLY A 169 13.87 -39.81 27.91
C GLY A 169 12.67 -39.09 28.53
N VAL A 170 12.25 -37.96 27.96
CA VAL A 170 11.06 -37.23 28.43
C VAL A 170 9.78 -38.02 28.15
N VAL A 171 9.68 -38.68 26.99
CA VAL A 171 8.55 -39.58 26.68
C VAL A 171 8.52 -40.77 27.64
N LEU A 172 9.68 -41.33 28.01
CA LEU A 172 9.78 -42.42 28.99
C LEU A 172 9.38 -41.97 30.39
N VAL A 173 9.84 -40.81 30.84
CA VAL A 173 9.46 -40.23 32.15
C VAL A 173 7.97 -39.90 32.17
N ALA A 174 7.45 -39.31 31.10
CA ALA A 174 6.03 -39.05 30.94
C ALA A 174 5.21 -40.35 30.93
N ALA A 175 5.67 -41.38 30.22
CA ALA A 175 5.03 -42.70 30.19
C ALA A 175 5.08 -43.41 31.54
N VAL A 176 6.17 -43.29 32.30
CA VAL A 176 6.31 -43.84 33.66
C VAL A 176 5.40 -43.10 34.65
N LEU A 177 5.31 -41.77 34.56
CA LEU A 177 4.37 -40.97 35.36
C LEU A 177 2.92 -41.32 35.02
N LEU A 178 2.60 -41.48 33.74
CA LEU A 178 1.27 -41.83 33.26
C LEU A 178 0.91 -43.28 33.63
N TYR A 179 1.85 -44.22 33.54
CA TYR A 179 1.71 -45.58 34.05
C TYR A 179 1.47 -45.59 35.56
N ARG A 180 2.22 -44.78 36.32
CA ARG A 180 2.08 -44.70 37.78
C ARG A 180 0.75 -44.10 38.23
N VAL A 181 0.23 -43.10 37.51
CA VAL A 181 -1.09 -42.49 37.77
C VAL A 181 -2.24 -43.40 37.34
N VAL A 182 -2.11 -44.12 36.22
CA VAL A 182 -3.17 -44.99 35.70
C VAL A 182 -3.26 -46.33 36.47
N TYR A 183 -2.12 -46.92 36.87
CA TYR A 183 -2.10 -48.23 37.53
C TYR A 183 -2.15 -48.17 39.06
N ARG A 184 -1.87 -47.02 39.68
CA ARG A 184 -1.94 -46.87 41.14
C ARG A 184 -3.20 -46.09 41.51
N ALA A 185 -4.33 -46.80 41.54
CA ALA A 185 -5.65 -46.37 42.00
C ALA A 185 -6.29 -45.16 41.26
N PRO A 186 -7.27 -45.40 40.36
CA PRO A 186 -8.06 -44.32 39.80
C PRO A 186 -9.05 -43.81 40.87
N GLY A 187 -8.67 -42.79 41.65
CA GLY A 187 -9.68 -42.08 42.45
C GLY A 187 -9.32 -41.33 43.73
N SER A 188 -8.06 -41.14 44.15
CA SER A 188 -7.81 -40.58 45.50
C SER A 188 -7.21 -39.16 45.58
N GLY A 189 -6.99 -38.43 44.49
CA GLY A 189 -6.48 -37.07 44.61
C GLY A 189 -6.71 -36.15 43.42
N VAL A 190 -7.28 -34.97 43.69
CA VAL A 190 -7.34 -33.83 42.74
C VAL A 190 -5.95 -33.52 42.15
N LEU A 191 -4.88 -33.80 42.92
CA LEU A 191 -3.49 -33.59 42.52
C LEU A 191 -3.02 -34.55 41.41
N GLU A 192 -3.45 -35.82 41.41
CA GLU A 192 -3.07 -36.80 40.38
C GLU A 192 -3.77 -36.50 39.05
N LEU A 193 -5.05 -36.11 39.11
CA LEU A 193 -5.80 -35.61 37.95
C LEU A 193 -5.19 -34.31 37.41
N TYR A 194 -4.72 -33.42 38.28
CA TYR A 194 -4.02 -32.20 37.88
C TYR A 194 -2.69 -32.50 37.18
N LEU A 195 -1.89 -33.45 37.70
CA LEU A 195 -0.63 -33.86 37.08
C LEU A 195 -0.85 -34.52 35.71
N PHE A 196 -1.85 -35.41 35.59
CA PHE A 196 -2.23 -35.98 34.30
C PHE A 196 -2.68 -34.92 33.30
N GLY A 197 -3.56 -34.02 33.74
CA GLY A 197 -3.99 -32.86 32.95
C GLY A 197 -2.80 -32.00 32.53
N SER A 198 -1.81 -31.80 33.40
CA SER A 198 -0.61 -31.01 33.09
C SER A 198 0.26 -31.63 32.00
N LEU A 199 0.25 -32.95 31.83
CA LEU A 199 1.01 -33.61 30.77
C LEU A 199 0.25 -33.60 29.42
N VAL A 200 -1.06 -33.87 29.45
CA VAL A 200 -1.88 -34.05 28.24
C VAL A 200 -2.38 -32.72 27.67
N ALA A 201 -2.80 -31.78 28.53
CA ALA A 201 -3.42 -30.53 28.09
C ALA A 201 -2.50 -29.65 27.22
N PRO A 202 -1.19 -29.49 27.49
CA PRO A 202 -0.29 -28.74 26.61
C PRO A 202 -0.13 -29.37 25.22
N ALA A 203 -0.11 -30.71 25.13
CA ALA A 203 -0.01 -31.42 23.85
C ALA A 203 -1.31 -31.27 23.02
N LEU A 204 -2.47 -31.37 23.67
CA LEU A 204 -3.76 -31.15 23.04
C LEU A 204 -3.93 -29.68 22.61
N GLY A 205 -3.56 -28.74 23.49
CA GLY A 205 -3.55 -27.31 23.21
C GLY A 205 -2.64 -26.95 22.03
N TRP A 206 -1.48 -27.58 21.94
CA TRP A 206 -0.57 -27.47 20.80
C TRP A 206 -1.22 -27.93 19.49
N PHE A 207 -1.85 -29.10 19.47
CA PHE A 207 -2.52 -29.62 18.28
C PHE A 207 -3.67 -28.70 17.81
N LEU A 208 -4.48 -28.20 18.75
CA LEU A 208 -5.56 -27.25 18.46
C LEU A 208 -5.01 -25.91 17.95
N ALA A 209 -3.96 -25.37 18.60
CA ALA A 209 -3.30 -24.15 18.17
C ALA A 209 -2.74 -24.29 16.75
N ARG A 210 -2.09 -25.42 16.45
CA ARG A 210 -1.56 -25.72 15.12
C ARG A 210 -2.66 -25.73 14.06
N ARG A 211 -3.76 -26.44 14.29
CA ARG A 211 -4.89 -26.50 13.34
C ARG A 211 -5.50 -25.13 13.07
N ILE A 212 -5.64 -24.30 14.11
CA ILE A 212 -6.14 -22.93 13.97
C ILE A 212 -5.16 -22.09 13.14
N CYS A 213 -3.88 -22.10 13.47
CA CYS A 213 -2.86 -21.36 12.72
C CYS A 213 -2.77 -21.78 11.26
N GLU A 214 -2.80 -23.09 10.96
CA GLU A 214 -2.80 -23.62 9.58
C GLU A 214 -4.06 -23.18 8.81
N SER A 215 -5.25 -23.29 9.43
CA SER A 215 -6.49 -22.83 8.79
C SER A 215 -6.51 -21.33 8.52
N THR A 216 -5.97 -20.52 9.44
CA THR A 216 -5.87 -19.08 9.25
C THR A 216 -4.84 -18.71 8.19
N ALA A 217 -3.70 -19.41 8.14
CA ALA A 217 -2.70 -19.20 7.09
C ALA A 217 -3.26 -19.55 5.70
N ALA A 218 -4.03 -20.63 5.59
CA ALA A 218 -4.71 -21.00 4.35
C ALA A 218 -5.73 -19.93 3.91
N ASP A 219 -6.57 -19.41 4.83
CA ASP A 219 -7.51 -18.32 4.52
C ASP A 219 -6.77 -17.05 4.07
N LEU A 220 -5.72 -16.64 4.79
CA LEU A 220 -4.90 -15.48 4.42
C LEU A 220 -4.24 -15.64 3.03
N ARG A 221 -3.65 -16.80 2.73
CA ARG A 221 -3.04 -17.07 1.41
C ARG A 221 -4.07 -17.09 0.28
N SER A 222 -5.25 -17.66 0.51
CA SER A 222 -6.32 -17.67 -0.50
C SER A 222 -6.76 -16.24 -0.89
N ARG A 223 -6.83 -15.33 0.08
CA ARG A 223 -7.16 -13.91 -0.16
C ARG A 223 -6.01 -13.15 -0.81
N TRP A 224 -4.77 -13.42 -0.42
CA TRP A 224 -3.57 -12.89 -1.08
C TRP A 224 -3.55 -13.29 -2.56
N ASP A 225 -3.66 -14.58 -2.87
CA ASP A 225 -3.65 -15.06 -4.25
C ASP A 225 -4.88 -14.61 -5.03
N GLY A 226 -6.04 -14.47 -4.38
CA GLY A 226 -7.25 -13.90 -4.97
C GLY A 226 -7.07 -12.46 -5.44
N LEU A 227 -6.49 -11.59 -4.59
CA LEU A 227 -6.21 -10.20 -4.96
C LEU A 227 -5.22 -10.08 -6.12
N LEU A 228 -4.16 -10.90 -6.14
CA LEU A 228 -3.19 -10.89 -7.24
C LEU A 228 -3.69 -11.60 -8.49
N GLY A 229 -4.69 -12.47 -8.36
CA GLY A 229 -5.36 -13.15 -9.47
C GLY A 229 -6.44 -12.30 -10.14
N GLY A 230 -6.71 -11.09 -9.65
CA GLY A 230 -7.83 -10.25 -10.12
C GLY A 230 -9.20 -10.81 -9.73
N GLY A 231 -9.25 -11.82 -8.86
CA GLY A 231 -10.50 -12.28 -8.27
C GLY A 231 -10.95 -11.21 -7.28
N GLY A 232 -12.15 -10.65 -7.45
CA GLY A 232 -12.73 -9.60 -6.61
C GLY A 232 -12.95 -10.04 -5.17
N VAL A 233 -11.87 -10.23 -4.42
CA VAL A 233 -11.89 -10.47 -2.98
C VAL A 233 -12.32 -9.15 -2.34
N ALA A 234 -13.61 -8.97 -2.15
CA ALA A 234 -14.11 -7.79 -1.45
C ALA A 234 -13.65 -7.85 0.02
N ALA A 235 -13.05 -6.76 0.51
CA ALA A 235 -12.78 -6.60 1.93
C ALA A 235 -14.11 -6.56 2.69
N LYS A 236 -14.45 -7.65 3.39
CA LYS A 236 -15.61 -7.65 4.29
C LYS A 236 -15.25 -6.89 5.56
N ILE A 237 -15.81 -5.69 5.74
CA ILE A 237 -15.71 -4.91 6.98
C ILE A 237 -17.09 -4.68 7.57
N PRO A 238 -17.64 -5.67 8.30
CA PRO A 238 -18.87 -5.47 9.06
C PRO A 238 -18.74 -4.33 10.08
N ASP A 239 -17.52 -4.03 10.53
CA ASP A 239 -17.23 -3.02 11.55
C ASP A 239 -17.30 -1.57 11.04
N ALA A 240 -17.41 -1.36 9.71
CA ALA A 240 -17.58 -0.04 9.11
C ALA A 240 -19.06 0.34 8.93
N VAL A 241 -19.98 -0.61 9.13
CA VAL A 241 -21.42 -0.38 9.08
C VAL A 241 -21.94 -0.27 10.52
N PRO A 242 -22.37 0.92 10.97
CA PRO A 242 -23.05 1.05 12.25
C PRO A 242 -24.34 0.23 12.21
N GLY A 243 -24.48 -0.71 13.15
CA GLY A 243 -25.72 -1.47 13.32
C GLY A 243 -26.74 -0.68 14.13
N ASN A 244 -26.26 0.20 15.02
CA ASN A 244 -27.05 1.06 15.89
C ASN A 244 -26.46 2.49 15.95
N PRO A 245 -27.28 3.53 16.18
CA PRO A 245 -26.83 4.92 16.26
C PRO A 245 -25.81 5.21 17.39
N ASP A 246 -25.75 4.38 18.44
CA ASP A 246 -24.88 4.61 19.61
C ASP A 246 -23.45 4.06 19.45
N GLU A 247 -23.12 3.43 18.32
CA GLU A 247 -21.84 2.78 18.08
C GLU A 247 -20.72 3.76 17.64
N LYS A 248 -20.28 4.61 18.57
CA LYS A 248 -19.24 5.64 18.34
C LYS A 248 -17.99 5.15 17.61
N ALA A 249 -17.46 3.99 18.00
CA ALA A 249 -16.23 3.46 17.39
C ALA A 249 -16.38 3.10 15.90
N ARG A 250 -17.58 2.67 15.46
CA ARG A 250 -17.84 2.36 14.05
C ARG A 250 -18.09 3.64 13.26
N GLU A 251 -18.78 4.61 13.85
CA GLU A 251 -18.94 5.93 13.24
C GLU A 251 -17.60 6.64 13.07
N ASP A 252 -16.75 6.63 14.09
CA ASP A 252 -15.40 7.20 14.03
C ASP A 252 -14.58 6.58 12.89
N LEU A 253 -14.64 5.26 12.73
CA LEU A 253 -13.97 4.54 11.65
C LEU A 253 -14.53 4.98 10.29
N ARG A 254 -15.84 5.09 10.14
CA ARG A 254 -16.49 5.59 8.90
C ARG A 254 -16.05 7.01 8.58
N HIS A 255 -16.02 7.90 9.56
CA HIS A 255 -15.54 9.27 9.40
C HIS A 255 -14.07 9.33 9.00
N GLN A 256 -13.23 8.47 9.57
CA GLN A 256 -11.81 8.37 9.20
C GLN A 256 -11.60 7.85 7.78
N LEU A 257 -12.37 6.84 7.35
CA LEU A 257 -12.31 6.35 5.96
C LEU A 257 -12.82 7.40 4.96
N ALA A 258 -13.89 8.12 5.29
CA ALA A 258 -14.38 9.24 4.47
C ALA A 258 -13.35 10.37 4.39
N LYS A 259 -12.71 10.72 5.53
CA LYS A 259 -11.62 11.70 5.59
C LYS A 259 -10.42 11.26 4.75
N LEU A 260 -10.03 9.98 4.80
CA LEU A 260 -8.94 9.42 4.00
C LEU A 260 -9.22 9.58 2.49
N THR A 261 -10.44 9.29 2.07
CA THR A 261 -10.87 9.42 0.67
C THR A 261 -10.90 10.88 0.22
N ALA A 262 -11.37 11.77 1.09
CA ALA A 262 -11.36 13.21 0.82
C ALA A 262 -9.93 13.79 0.75
N GLU A 263 -9.02 13.32 1.60
CA GLU A 263 -7.59 13.68 1.54
C GLU A 263 -6.94 13.20 0.24
N ASP A 264 -7.26 12.00 -0.22
CA ASP A 264 -6.71 11.45 -1.47
C ASP A 264 -7.20 12.20 -2.72
N ARG A 265 -8.47 12.64 -2.73
CA ARG A 265 -9.07 13.42 -3.82
C ARG A 265 -8.73 14.91 -3.80
N SER A 266 -7.92 15.37 -2.85
CA SER A 266 -7.60 16.78 -2.69
C SER A 266 -6.71 17.32 -3.81
N ASN A 267 -6.91 18.59 -4.18
CA ASN A 267 -6.19 19.28 -5.25
C ASN A 267 -4.97 20.09 -4.77
N SER A 268 -4.53 19.88 -3.52
CA SER A 268 -3.34 20.51 -2.94
C SER A 268 -2.23 19.48 -2.81
N VAL A 269 -1.10 19.73 -3.46
CA VAL A 269 0.07 18.82 -3.47
C VAL A 269 1.31 19.56 -2.98
N PHE A 270 2.32 18.81 -2.54
CA PHE A 270 3.45 19.35 -1.77
C PHE A 270 4.77 19.15 -2.50
N TYR A 271 5.52 20.22 -2.66
CA TYR A 271 6.86 20.18 -3.25
C TYR A 271 7.91 20.14 -2.14
N ALA A 272 8.75 19.11 -2.13
CA ALA A 272 9.72 18.83 -1.07
C ALA A 272 11.17 18.92 -1.57
N GLY A 273 11.51 20.03 -2.23
CA GLY A 273 12.87 20.33 -2.68
C GLY A 273 13.45 19.22 -3.59
N PRO A 274 14.60 18.61 -3.27
CA PRO A 274 15.23 17.58 -4.09
C PRO A 274 14.40 16.31 -4.33
N LYS A 275 13.39 16.06 -3.48
CA LYS A 275 12.47 14.92 -3.64
C LYS A 275 11.39 15.18 -4.69
N GLY A 276 11.31 16.39 -5.24
CA GLY A 276 10.29 16.80 -6.20
C GLY A 276 8.91 16.96 -5.55
N ILE A 277 7.88 16.82 -6.37
CA ILE A 277 6.49 16.88 -5.90
C ILE A 277 6.07 15.52 -5.33
N LEU A 278 5.67 15.51 -4.07
CA LEU A 278 5.35 14.30 -3.33
C LEU A 278 4.18 13.56 -3.98
N GLY A 279 4.33 12.24 -4.14
CA GLY A 279 3.32 11.36 -4.75
C GLY A 279 3.45 11.22 -6.27
N MET A 280 3.91 12.24 -7.00
CA MET A 280 3.89 12.24 -8.48
C MET A 280 4.99 11.43 -9.16
N GLY A 281 5.95 10.93 -8.37
CA GLY A 281 7.12 10.24 -8.88
C GLY A 281 8.20 11.21 -9.36
N THR A 282 9.12 10.71 -10.19
CA THR A 282 10.30 11.48 -10.61
C THR A 282 10.01 12.28 -11.87
N ARG A 283 10.48 13.52 -11.91
CA ARG A 283 10.45 14.35 -13.13
C ARG A 283 11.41 13.80 -14.17
N TRP A 284 10.93 13.54 -15.39
CA TRP A 284 11.75 12.98 -16.47
C TRP A 284 11.80 13.87 -17.72
N GLY A 285 10.81 14.74 -17.91
CA GLY A 285 10.72 15.64 -19.07
C GLY A 285 10.39 17.07 -18.65
N SER A 286 10.95 18.03 -19.38
CA SER A 286 10.61 19.45 -19.25
C SER A 286 10.72 20.13 -20.60
N TRP A 287 9.62 20.74 -21.05
CA TRP A 287 9.50 21.46 -22.30
C TRP A 287 9.02 22.87 -21.99
N GLN A 288 9.83 23.87 -22.33
CA GLN A 288 9.54 25.27 -22.04
C GLN A 288 9.46 26.07 -23.34
N MET A 289 8.39 26.85 -23.45
CA MET A 289 8.20 27.87 -24.48
C MET A 289 8.16 29.22 -23.78
N ALA A 290 9.20 30.03 -23.98
CA ALA A 290 9.31 31.35 -23.37
C ALA A 290 9.70 32.35 -24.45
N GLU A 291 8.76 33.22 -24.84
CA GLU A 291 8.98 34.19 -25.91
C GLU A 291 8.33 35.54 -25.54
N GLU A 292 8.81 36.60 -26.18
CA GLU A 292 8.30 37.95 -26.00
C GLU A 292 6.99 38.19 -26.76
N LEU A 293 6.02 38.79 -26.07
CA LEU A 293 4.74 39.25 -26.58
C LEU A 293 4.96 40.52 -27.42
N THR A 294 4.84 40.37 -28.73
CA THR A 294 4.90 41.46 -29.70
C THR A 294 3.54 41.61 -30.38
N PRO A 295 3.06 42.83 -30.64
CA PRO A 295 1.79 43.03 -31.31
C PRO A 295 1.89 42.55 -32.77
N LYS A 296 0.80 41.98 -33.28
CA LYS A 296 0.71 41.45 -34.66
C LYS A 296 0.92 42.52 -35.72
N ASN A 297 0.45 43.75 -35.45
CA ASN A 297 0.63 44.90 -36.31
C ASN A 297 1.51 45.95 -35.60
N GLU A 298 2.47 46.54 -36.32
CA GLU A 298 3.28 47.63 -35.79
C GLU A 298 2.38 48.81 -35.36
N GLY A 299 2.48 49.21 -34.09
CA GLY A 299 1.68 50.29 -33.51
C GLY A 299 0.32 49.88 -32.91
N ALA A 300 -0.08 48.60 -32.97
CA ALA A 300 -1.27 48.11 -32.28
C ALA A 300 -0.98 47.73 -30.82
N GLU A 301 -1.94 47.95 -29.92
CA GLU A 301 -1.87 47.48 -28.54
C GLU A 301 -2.36 46.04 -28.42
N ILE A 302 -1.71 45.26 -27.54
CA ILE A 302 -2.14 43.90 -27.21
C ILE A 302 -3.32 44.00 -26.24
N HIS A 303 -4.38 43.24 -26.50
CA HIS A 303 -5.49 43.16 -25.54
C HIS A 303 -5.01 42.49 -24.24
N PRO A 304 -5.19 43.11 -23.07
CA PRO A 304 -4.70 42.55 -21.82
C PRO A 304 -5.49 41.28 -21.48
N PHE A 305 -4.77 40.17 -21.29
CA PHE A 305 -5.31 38.90 -20.85
C PHE A 305 -4.61 38.42 -19.58
N ARG A 306 -5.28 37.55 -18.82
CA ARG A 306 -4.70 36.97 -17.59
C ARG A 306 -4.11 35.59 -17.88
N SER A 307 -3.18 35.16 -17.03
CA SER A 307 -2.62 33.80 -17.07
C SER A 307 -3.71 32.73 -16.99
N TRP A 308 -4.77 32.99 -16.20
CA TRP A 308 -5.92 32.12 -16.09
C TRP A 308 -6.69 31.91 -17.41
N ASP A 309 -6.77 32.91 -18.27
CA ASP A 309 -7.50 32.82 -19.54
C ASP A 309 -6.80 31.83 -20.49
N VAL A 310 -5.47 31.88 -20.52
CA VAL A 310 -4.62 30.94 -21.27
C VAL A 310 -4.80 29.52 -20.72
N ILE A 311 -4.72 29.34 -19.40
CA ILE A 311 -4.88 28.02 -18.75
C ILE A 311 -6.28 27.44 -18.97
N ARG A 312 -7.33 28.27 -18.91
CA ARG A 312 -8.70 27.85 -19.18
C ARG A 312 -8.86 27.36 -20.62
N ALA A 313 -8.26 28.05 -21.58
CA ALA A 313 -8.26 27.61 -22.97
C ALA A 313 -7.52 26.27 -23.14
N MET A 314 -6.40 26.08 -22.44
CA MET A 314 -5.66 24.81 -22.41
C MET A 314 -6.49 23.68 -21.81
N ASP A 315 -7.13 23.86 -20.65
CA ASP A 315 -8.01 22.86 -20.03
C ASP A 315 -9.15 22.45 -20.98
N ALA A 316 -9.82 23.43 -21.60
CA ALA A 316 -10.91 23.18 -22.54
C ALA A 316 -10.44 22.38 -23.78
N GLN A 317 -9.20 22.58 -24.23
CA GLN A 317 -8.65 21.85 -25.38
C GLN A 317 -8.16 20.46 -25.00
N LEU A 318 -7.56 20.31 -23.82
CA LEU A 318 -7.12 19.01 -23.30
C LEU A 318 -8.29 18.05 -23.08
N ARG A 319 -9.43 18.55 -22.58
CA ARG A 319 -10.68 17.76 -22.44
C ARG A 319 -11.23 17.25 -23.79
N LYS A 320 -10.81 17.83 -24.91
CA LYS A 320 -11.21 17.37 -26.25
C LYS A 320 -10.27 16.29 -26.81
N LEU A 321 -9.11 16.02 -26.18
CA LEU A 321 -8.17 14.99 -26.66
C LEU A 321 -8.81 13.59 -26.72
N GLU A 322 -9.80 13.32 -25.86
CA GLU A 322 -10.57 12.08 -25.89
C GLU A 322 -11.46 11.95 -27.14
N ARG A 323 -11.84 13.07 -27.76
CA ARG A 323 -12.72 13.14 -28.94
C ARG A 323 -11.92 13.11 -30.23
N GLY A 324 -10.95 12.19 -30.30
CA GLY A 324 -10.07 12.03 -31.45
C GLY A 324 -10.82 11.61 -32.72
N PRO A 325 -10.29 11.94 -33.91
CA PRO A 325 -10.92 11.61 -35.20
C PRO A 325 -10.78 10.13 -35.60
N LEU A 326 -9.96 9.35 -34.89
CA LEU A 326 -9.67 7.95 -35.21
C LEU A 326 -10.41 7.01 -34.24
N HIS A 327 -11.14 6.05 -34.80
CA HIS A 327 -11.91 5.06 -34.03
C HIS A 327 -11.08 3.89 -33.46
N THR A 328 -9.80 3.76 -33.83
CA THR A 328 -8.93 2.65 -33.43
C THR A 328 -7.89 3.09 -32.40
N GLY A 329 -7.90 2.45 -31.22
CA GLY A 329 -6.82 2.59 -30.23
C GLY A 329 -6.83 3.92 -29.46
N GLY A 330 -7.97 4.26 -28.87
CA GLY A 330 -8.19 5.52 -28.17
C GLY A 330 -7.20 5.78 -27.05
N PHE A 331 -6.69 7.01 -27.03
CA PHE A 331 -5.93 7.56 -25.91
C PHE A 331 -6.77 7.44 -24.63
N PRO A 332 -6.22 6.94 -23.50
CA PRO A 332 -7.00 6.74 -22.28
C PRO A 332 -7.53 8.08 -21.76
N ALA A 333 -8.69 8.04 -21.10
CA ALA A 333 -9.31 9.22 -20.52
C ALA A 333 -8.36 9.90 -19.54
N ALA A 334 -8.14 11.20 -19.74
CA ALA A 334 -7.20 11.97 -18.94
C ALA A 334 -7.90 12.51 -17.70
N SER A 335 -7.35 12.28 -16.51
CA SER A 335 -7.80 13.02 -15.32
C SER A 335 -7.15 14.39 -15.33
N ILE A 336 -7.93 15.42 -15.66
CA ILE A 336 -7.47 16.81 -15.71
C ILE A 336 -7.97 17.56 -14.47
N GLN A 337 -7.04 18.09 -13.69
CA GLN A 337 -7.32 18.80 -12.44
C GLN A 337 -6.40 20.03 -12.29
N HIS A 338 -6.93 21.09 -11.67
CA HIS A 338 -6.12 22.23 -11.26
C HIS A 338 -5.53 21.97 -9.89
N TRP A 339 -4.21 21.95 -9.80
CA TRP A 339 -3.49 21.65 -8.58
C TRP A 339 -2.79 22.88 -8.02
N ILE A 340 -2.77 22.93 -6.69
CA ILE A 340 -2.07 23.93 -5.91
C ILE A 340 -0.85 23.27 -5.28
N VAL A 341 0.33 23.63 -5.77
CA VAL A 341 1.61 23.11 -5.29
C VAL A 341 2.14 24.04 -4.21
N THR A 342 2.20 23.53 -2.98
CA THR A 342 2.71 24.25 -1.81
C THR A 342 4.15 23.81 -1.54
N PRO A 343 5.12 24.74 -1.47
CA PRO A 343 6.49 24.41 -1.10
C PRO A 343 6.56 24.01 0.38
N VAL A 344 7.29 22.94 0.67
CA VAL A 344 7.58 22.46 2.02
C VAL A 344 9.10 22.49 2.21
N GLY A 345 9.53 22.85 3.42
CA GLY A 345 10.96 22.85 3.78
C GLY A 345 11.62 21.50 3.50
N GLU A 346 12.87 21.52 3.06
CA GLU A 346 13.64 20.30 2.81
C GLU A 346 13.77 19.48 4.11
N GLY A 347 13.50 18.18 4.03
CA GLY A 347 13.55 17.29 5.18
C GLY A 347 12.41 17.46 6.20
N ALA A 348 11.38 18.26 5.89
CA ALA A 348 10.23 18.42 6.79
C ALA A 348 9.57 17.06 7.07
N GLY A 349 9.48 16.71 8.36
CA GLY A 349 8.79 15.51 8.84
C GLY A 349 7.27 15.65 8.88
N GLU A 350 6.71 16.77 8.43
CA GLU A 350 5.27 16.97 8.37
C GLU A 350 4.87 17.96 7.29
N VAL A 351 3.60 17.87 6.94
CA VAL A 351 2.96 18.69 5.91
C VAL A 351 1.65 19.18 6.47
N ALA A 352 1.35 20.46 6.26
CA ALA A 352 0.06 21.05 6.60
C ALA A 352 -0.78 21.20 5.34
N ARG A 353 -2.00 20.66 5.35
CA ARG A 353 -2.99 20.92 4.30
C ARG A 353 -3.63 22.29 4.49
N PRO A 354 -4.02 22.98 3.42
CA PRO A 354 -4.66 24.28 3.52
C PRO A 354 -6.00 24.15 4.28
N THR A 355 -6.24 25.07 5.19
CA THR A 355 -7.48 25.20 5.97
C THR A 355 -8.01 26.63 5.85
N GLY A 356 -9.32 26.83 5.90
CA GLY A 356 -9.95 28.14 5.82
C GLY A 356 -11.24 28.16 5.02
N GLU A 357 -11.83 29.35 4.85
CA GLU A 357 -13.11 29.54 4.15
C GLU A 357 -13.03 29.25 2.65
N ASP A 358 -11.85 29.37 2.05
CA ASP A 358 -11.58 29.12 0.63
C ASP A 358 -11.32 27.65 0.31
N VAL A 359 -11.38 26.77 1.32
CA VAL A 359 -11.17 25.33 1.20
C VAL A 359 -12.45 24.60 1.58
N ASP A 360 -12.94 23.73 0.69
CA ASP A 360 -14.02 22.79 1.00
C ASP A 360 -13.42 21.42 1.37
N THR A 361 -13.45 21.10 2.66
CA THR A 361 -12.86 19.89 3.28
C THR A 361 -11.34 19.77 3.08
N PHE A 362 -10.88 19.53 1.84
CA PHE A 362 -9.47 19.54 1.41
C PHE A 362 -9.26 20.09 -0.01
N LEU A 363 -10.33 20.56 -0.66
CA LEU A 363 -10.31 21.08 -2.03
C LEU A 363 -10.28 22.60 -2.00
N VAL A 364 -9.26 23.19 -2.60
CA VAL A 364 -9.19 24.64 -2.85
C VAL A 364 -10.26 25.00 -3.87
N LYS A 365 -11.10 25.99 -3.54
CA LYS A 365 -12.23 26.42 -4.37
C LYS A 365 -11.77 27.13 -5.65
N PRO A 366 -12.59 27.12 -6.73
CA PRO A 366 -12.20 27.69 -8.04
C PRO A 366 -11.80 29.17 -8.04
N HIS A 367 -12.39 30.00 -7.18
CA HIS A 367 -12.04 31.43 -7.11
C HIS A 367 -10.61 31.62 -6.58
N GLU A 368 -10.22 30.85 -5.57
CA GLU A 368 -8.87 30.87 -5.00
C GLU A 368 -7.83 30.30 -5.97
N ILE A 369 -8.18 29.25 -6.73
CA ILE A 369 -7.33 28.74 -7.82
C ILE A 369 -7.05 29.84 -8.85
N THR A 370 -8.08 30.61 -9.22
CA THR A 370 -7.95 31.72 -10.18
C THR A 370 -7.04 32.82 -9.64
N ARG A 371 -7.16 33.14 -8.35
CA ARG A 371 -6.31 34.13 -7.67
C ARG A 371 -4.84 33.69 -7.63
N ILE A 372 -4.57 32.45 -7.19
CA ILE A 372 -3.22 31.88 -7.13
C ILE A 372 -2.56 31.88 -8.52
N CYS A 373 -3.29 31.47 -9.57
CA CYS A 373 -2.78 31.45 -10.93
C CYS A 373 -2.35 32.84 -11.45
N ASN A 374 -3.12 33.88 -11.12
CA ASN A 374 -2.89 35.23 -11.62
C ASN A 374 -1.85 36.01 -10.80
N GLU A 375 -1.84 35.85 -9.48
CA GLU A 375 -1.07 36.72 -8.57
C GLU A 375 0.19 36.05 -8.01
N GLN A 376 0.20 34.73 -7.82
CA GLN A 376 1.26 34.02 -7.08
C GLN A 376 2.26 33.33 -8.02
N GLN A 377 2.93 34.13 -8.86
CA GLN A 377 3.95 33.64 -9.80
C GLN A 377 5.38 33.69 -9.25
N PHE A 378 5.66 34.65 -8.37
CA PHE A 378 6.97 34.88 -7.77
C PHE A 378 6.91 34.86 -6.23
N SER A 379 8.05 34.60 -5.59
CA SER A 379 8.26 34.45 -4.13
C SER A 379 7.78 33.12 -3.52
N ALA A 380 7.99 32.97 -2.21
CA ALA A 380 7.54 31.82 -1.42
C ALA A 380 6.01 31.86 -1.30
N GLY A 381 5.33 30.90 -1.94
CA GLY A 381 3.88 30.84 -1.97
C GLY A 381 3.38 29.62 -2.71
N ASN A 382 2.06 29.46 -2.71
CA ASN A 382 1.39 28.41 -3.45
C ASN A 382 1.49 28.70 -4.95
N ARG A 383 1.65 27.65 -5.75
CA ARG A 383 1.74 27.77 -7.21
C ARG A 383 0.66 26.96 -7.89
N HIS A 384 0.09 27.52 -8.94
CA HIS A 384 -0.89 26.84 -9.76
C HIS A 384 -0.20 25.96 -10.82
N TYR A 385 -0.67 24.73 -10.94
CA TYR A 385 -0.30 23.80 -12.00
C TYR A 385 -1.58 23.18 -12.58
N LEU A 386 -1.70 23.15 -13.90
CA LEU A 386 -2.71 22.32 -14.56
C LEU A 386 -2.17 20.90 -14.70
N GLY A 387 -2.69 19.99 -13.88
CA GLY A 387 -2.27 18.59 -13.85
C GLY A 387 -3.10 17.72 -14.79
N ILE A 388 -2.42 16.91 -15.59
CA ILE A 388 -2.99 15.96 -16.54
C ILE A 388 -2.44 14.59 -16.17
N GLN A 389 -3.30 13.68 -15.74
CA GLN A 389 -2.88 12.35 -15.31
C GLN A 389 -3.41 11.26 -16.22
N TYR A 390 -2.51 10.35 -16.60
CA TYR A 390 -2.81 9.12 -17.30
C TYR A 390 -2.47 7.93 -16.41
N PRO A 391 -3.48 7.28 -15.79
CA PRO A 391 -3.29 5.98 -15.17
C PRO A 391 -3.19 4.94 -16.28
N LEU A 392 -1.98 4.45 -16.54
CA LEU A 392 -1.67 3.40 -17.50
C LEU A 392 -1.39 2.08 -16.77
N TRP A 393 -1.45 0.97 -17.52
CA TRP A 393 -1.11 -0.36 -16.99
C TRP A 393 -1.88 -0.70 -15.70
N ASP A 394 -3.17 -0.37 -15.67
CA ASP A 394 -4.04 -0.58 -14.50
C ASP A 394 -3.46 0.03 -13.20
N GLY A 395 -3.04 1.30 -13.28
CA GLY A 395 -2.49 2.07 -12.15
C GLY A 395 -1.05 1.73 -11.77
N GLN A 396 -0.39 0.79 -12.47
CA GLN A 396 1.01 0.50 -12.25
C GLN A 396 1.92 1.62 -12.76
N LEU A 397 1.55 2.30 -13.84
CA LEU A 397 2.28 3.47 -14.35
C LEU A 397 1.34 4.67 -14.32
N VAL A 398 1.69 5.71 -13.57
CA VAL A 398 0.96 6.97 -13.61
C VAL A 398 1.84 8.03 -14.22
N ILE A 399 1.42 8.58 -15.35
CA ILE A 399 2.10 9.69 -16.00
C ILE A 399 1.34 10.95 -15.63
N THR A 400 2.06 11.91 -15.07
CA THR A 400 1.50 13.19 -14.66
C THR A 400 2.24 14.29 -15.42
N MET A 401 1.54 14.98 -16.30
CA MET A 401 2.05 16.18 -16.97
C MET A 401 1.50 17.41 -16.26
N LEU A 402 2.36 18.35 -15.93
CA LEU A 402 1.97 19.61 -15.30
C LEU A 402 2.28 20.76 -16.25
N VAL A 403 1.29 21.60 -16.48
CA VAL A 403 1.42 22.82 -17.28
C VAL A 403 1.39 24.02 -16.34
N THR A 404 2.38 24.90 -16.47
CA THR A 404 2.41 26.21 -15.81
C THR A 404 2.48 27.31 -16.84
N VAL A 405 1.68 28.35 -16.63
CA VAL A 405 1.72 29.57 -17.43
C VAL A 405 2.16 30.71 -16.53
N THR A 406 3.20 31.42 -16.95
CA THR A 406 3.76 32.57 -16.25
C THR A 406 3.81 33.73 -17.23
N VAL A 407 3.27 34.88 -16.84
CA VAL A 407 3.27 36.09 -17.64
C VAL A 407 4.09 37.11 -16.87
N LEU A 408 5.31 37.38 -17.36
CA LEU A 408 6.21 38.32 -16.71
C LEU A 408 6.57 39.44 -17.68
N TYR A 409 6.15 40.66 -17.34
CA TYR A 409 6.37 41.86 -18.15
C TYR A 409 5.85 41.67 -19.58
N LYS A 410 6.73 41.46 -20.56
CA LYS A 410 6.40 41.18 -21.96
C LYS A 410 6.67 39.75 -22.36
N THR A 411 6.97 38.84 -21.44
CA THR A 411 7.32 37.46 -21.77
C THR A 411 6.22 36.53 -21.30
N LEU A 412 5.69 35.72 -22.22
CA LEU A 412 4.84 34.59 -21.89
C LEU A 412 5.71 33.34 -21.84
N ARG A 413 5.67 32.67 -20.69
CA ARG A 413 6.33 31.39 -20.45
C ARG A 413 5.29 30.31 -20.20
N VAL A 414 5.30 29.28 -21.03
CA VAL A 414 4.52 28.05 -20.87
C VAL A 414 5.50 26.91 -20.66
N ASP A 415 5.49 26.34 -19.46
CA ASP A 415 6.30 25.16 -19.14
C ASP A 415 5.40 23.94 -18.99
N VAL A 416 5.82 22.84 -19.60
CA VAL A 416 5.21 21.53 -19.48
C VAL A 416 6.25 20.58 -18.89
N THR A 417 5.98 20.08 -17.69
CA THR A 417 6.86 19.13 -17.00
C THR A 417 6.17 17.77 -16.92
N ALA A 418 6.91 16.70 -17.15
CA ALA A 418 6.38 15.33 -17.06
C ALA A 418 7.02 14.59 -15.89
N HIS A 419 6.16 13.99 -15.08
CA HIS A 419 6.48 13.14 -13.94
C HIS A 419 5.96 11.74 -14.21
N ALA A 420 6.71 10.73 -13.76
CA ALA A 420 6.32 9.34 -13.88
C ALA A 420 6.42 8.64 -12.52
N LEU A 421 5.32 8.04 -12.11
CA LEU A 421 5.25 7.16 -10.95
C LEU A 421 5.28 5.71 -11.42
N GLY A 422 6.37 5.02 -11.08
CA GLY A 422 6.63 3.66 -11.52
C GLY A 422 5.77 2.59 -10.83
N PRO A 423 5.85 1.33 -11.30
CA PRO A 423 5.12 0.18 -10.73
C PRO A 423 5.48 -0.06 -9.27
N VAL A 424 4.57 -0.69 -8.53
CA VAL A 424 4.82 -1.12 -7.14
C VAL A 424 6.00 -2.10 -7.13
N HIS A 425 6.81 -2.08 -6.07
CA HIS A 425 7.92 -3.02 -5.92
C HIS A 425 7.48 -4.49 -6.08
N GLY A 426 8.33 -5.32 -6.71
CA GLY A 426 7.99 -6.70 -7.07
C GLY A 426 7.59 -7.58 -5.89
N LEU A 427 8.03 -7.21 -4.68
CA LEU A 427 7.61 -7.83 -3.42
C LEU A 427 6.08 -7.93 -3.33
N PHE A 428 5.36 -6.88 -3.71
CA PHE A 428 3.89 -6.80 -3.61
C PHE A 428 3.16 -7.55 -4.72
N THR A 429 3.85 -7.95 -5.79
CA THR A 429 3.27 -8.70 -6.93
C THR A 429 3.58 -10.20 -6.88
N THR A 430 4.37 -10.65 -5.91
CA THR A 430 4.68 -12.09 -5.76
C THR A 430 3.47 -12.86 -5.24
N LYS A 431 3.17 -14.00 -5.86
CA LYS A 431 2.15 -14.96 -5.39
C LYS A 431 2.66 -15.78 -4.21
N SER A 432 1.74 -16.38 -3.47
CA SER A 432 2.11 -17.26 -2.36
C SER A 432 2.74 -18.55 -2.89
N LYS A 433 3.85 -19.01 -2.27
CA LYS A 433 4.47 -20.31 -2.56
C LYS A 433 4.34 -21.21 -1.35
N ALA A 434 3.91 -22.45 -1.55
CA ALA A 434 3.94 -23.45 -0.49
C ALA A 434 5.38 -23.92 -0.28
N PRO A 435 5.86 -24.07 0.96
CA PRO A 435 7.16 -24.69 1.21
C PRO A 435 7.10 -26.15 0.73
N VAL A 436 8.10 -26.57 -0.05
CA VAL A 436 8.19 -27.93 -0.60
C VAL A 436 9.55 -28.51 -0.22
N ILE A 437 9.57 -29.80 0.15
CA ILE A 437 10.81 -30.58 0.24
C ILE A 437 10.79 -31.63 -0.85
N GLU A 438 11.89 -31.73 -1.58
CA GLU A 438 12.16 -32.85 -2.47
C GLU A 438 12.60 -34.05 -1.64
N VAL A 439 11.78 -35.09 -1.64
CA VAL A 439 12.10 -36.37 -1.00
C VAL A 439 12.22 -37.43 -2.08
N PRO A 440 13.29 -38.26 -2.10
CA PRO A 440 13.38 -39.36 -3.05
C PRO A 440 12.19 -40.31 -2.85
N LYS A 441 11.62 -40.84 -3.94
CA LYS A 441 10.54 -41.83 -3.83
C LYS A 441 11.05 -43.05 -3.07
N SER A 442 10.24 -43.55 -2.14
CA SER A 442 10.58 -44.71 -1.29
C SER A 442 10.92 -45.97 -2.09
N VAL A 443 10.43 -46.09 -3.33
CA VAL A 443 10.63 -47.26 -4.20
C VAL A 443 11.57 -46.98 -5.38
N ARG A 444 11.64 -45.72 -5.84
CA ARG A 444 12.54 -45.29 -6.93
C ARG A 444 13.40 -44.14 -6.44
N PHE A 445 14.48 -44.46 -5.74
CA PHE A 445 15.34 -43.47 -5.08
C PHE A 445 16.05 -42.50 -6.05
N TRP A 446 16.03 -42.77 -7.36
CA TRP A 446 16.51 -41.89 -8.43
C TRP A 446 15.46 -40.89 -8.94
N GLU A 447 14.19 -41.00 -8.50
CA GLU A 447 13.14 -40.03 -8.79
C GLU A 447 12.84 -39.21 -7.53
N THR A 448 12.91 -37.88 -7.62
CA THR A 448 12.50 -36.97 -6.55
C THR A 448 10.99 -36.70 -6.65
N VAL A 449 10.32 -36.61 -5.50
CA VAL A 449 8.94 -36.12 -5.42
C VAL A 449 8.90 -34.95 -4.45
N GLU A 450 8.31 -33.87 -4.94
CA GLU A 450 7.96 -32.71 -4.15
C GLU A 450 6.83 -33.06 -3.16
N ARG A 451 7.10 -32.95 -1.86
CA ARG A 451 6.08 -33.05 -0.81
C ARG A 451 5.82 -31.67 -0.20
N PRO A 452 4.56 -31.20 -0.16
CA PRO A 452 4.24 -29.94 0.48
C PRO A 452 4.47 -30.03 1.99
N LEU A 453 5.20 -29.07 2.54
CA LEU A 453 5.37 -28.89 3.96
C LEU A 453 4.14 -28.18 4.56
N PRO A 454 3.92 -28.30 5.89
CA PRO A 454 2.96 -27.46 6.59
C PRO A 454 3.22 -25.97 6.32
N LEU A 455 2.15 -25.21 6.09
CA LEU A 455 2.23 -23.76 5.80
C LEU A 455 2.85 -22.98 6.97
N VAL A 456 2.68 -23.49 8.19
CA VAL A 456 3.12 -22.85 9.44
C VAL A 456 4.11 -23.77 10.15
N ASP A 457 5.32 -23.26 10.39
CA ASP A 457 6.34 -23.97 11.15
C ASP A 457 5.94 -24.11 12.62
N ALA A 458 6.45 -25.15 13.29
CA ALA A 458 6.18 -25.32 14.72
C ALA A 458 6.66 -24.13 15.56
N SER A 459 7.81 -23.53 15.24
CA SER A 459 8.26 -22.32 15.94
C SER A 459 7.29 -21.14 15.81
N GLU A 460 6.59 -21.05 14.68
CA GLU A 460 5.64 -19.99 14.39
C GLU A 460 4.33 -20.18 15.18
N VAL A 461 3.85 -21.42 15.32
CA VAL A 461 2.70 -21.71 16.19
C VAL A 461 3.00 -21.36 17.64
N VAL A 462 4.20 -21.69 18.16
CA VAL A 462 4.62 -21.30 19.52
C VAL A 462 4.67 -19.77 19.65
N ARG A 463 5.27 -19.08 18.66
CA ARG A 463 5.36 -17.62 18.64
C ARG A 463 3.97 -16.97 18.72
N LEU A 464 3.04 -17.40 17.87
CA LEU A 464 1.66 -16.90 17.85
C LEU A 464 0.92 -17.21 19.16
N ALA A 465 1.08 -18.42 19.70
CA ALA A 465 0.43 -18.83 20.95
C ALA A 465 0.94 -18.02 22.16
N VAL A 466 2.24 -17.77 22.26
CA VAL A 466 2.86 -16.95 23.32
C VAL A 466 2.50 -15.47 23.17
N ARG A 467 2.33 -15.00 21.93
CA ARG A 467 1.93 -13.61 21.64
C ARG A 467 0.46 -13.34 21.93
N ALA A 468 -0.43 -14.30 21.68
CA ALA A 468 -1.89 -14.12 21.73
C ALA A 468 -2.42 -13.50 23.04
N PRO A 469 -1.91 -13.82 24.24
CA PRO A 469 -2.32 -13.18 25.49
C PRO A 469 -1.96 -11.70 25.60
N LEU A 470 -0.95 -11.21 24.87
CA LEU A 470 -0.50 -9.81 24.92
C LEU A 470 -1.14 -8.93 23.84
N THR A 471 -1.96 -9.51 22.95
CA THR A 471 -2.60 -8.79 21.83
C THR A 471 -3.62 -7.75 22.24
N TRP A 472 -4.14 -7.82 23.46
CA TRP A 472 -5.05 -6.80 24.03
C TRP A 472 -4.35 -5.48 24.35
N TYR A 473 -3.02 -5.47 24.50
CA TYR A 473 -2.24 -4.27 24.81
C TYR A 473 -1.11 -4.07 23.77
N PRO A 474 -1.43 -3.47 22.61
CA PRO A 474 -0.49 -3.28 21.49
C PRO A 474 0.84 -2.58 21.84
N PRO A 475 0.91 -1.55 22.71
CA PRO A 475 2.16 -0.86 23.00
C PRO A 475 3.27 -1.77 23.55
N LEU A 476 2.90 -2.73 24.41
CA LEU A 476 3.85 -3.67 24.99
C LEU A 476 4.33 -4.69 23.96
N LEU A 477 3.44 -5.11 23.05
CA LEU A 477 3.83 -5.97 21.93
C LEU A 477 4.77 -5.28 20.96
N GLU A 478 4.60 -3.99 20.69
CA GLU A 478 5.51 -3.22 19.85
C GLU A 478 6.88 -3.03 20.53
N TYR A 479 6.89 -2.83 21.85
CA TYR A 479 8.12 -2.69 22.61
C TYR A 479 9.00 -3.94 22.58
N PHE A 480 8.40 -5.14 22.74
CA PHE A 480 9.14 -6.40 22.73
C PHE A 480 9.35 -6.98 21.33
N GLY A 481 8.34 -6.87 20.46
CA GLY A 481 8.33 -7.46 19.13
C GLY A 481 8.91 -6.58 18.03
N GLY A 482 9.15 -5.29 18.28
CA GLY A 482 9.53 -4.36 17.22
C GLY A 482 8.33 -3.95 16.36
N LYS A 483 8.59 -3.08 15.38
CA LYS A 483 7.54 -2.52 14.50
C LYS A 483 8.08 -1.98 13.18
N LEU A 484 7.22 -1.93 12.19
CA LEU A 484 7.43 -1.18 10.96
C LEU A 484 7.08 0.29 11.21
N VAL A 485 7.98 1.19 10.86
CA VAL A 485 7.80 2.64 10.94
C VAL A 485 7.78 3.19 9.52
N LEU A 486 6.66 3.80 9.14
CA LEU A 486 6.47 4.41 7.84
C LEU A 486 7.08 5.82 7.83
N PRO A 487 7.64 6.27 6.69
CA PRO A 487 8.28 7.58 6.59
C PRO A 487 7.25 8.71 6.64
N GLU A 488 7.71 9.89 7.03
CA GLU A 488 6.95 11.13 6.92
C GLU A 488 7.66 12.07 5.94
N PRO A 489 6.94 12.72 5.00
CA PRO A 489 5.50 12.63 4.72
C PRO A 489 5.08 11.27 4.12
N PHE A 490 3.91 10.76 4.53
CA PHE A 490 3.43 9.42 4.17
C PHE A 490 2.37 9.46 3.07
N GLY A 491 2.46 8.53 2.14
CA GLY A 491 1.51 8.27 1.06
C GLY A 491 1.76 6.84 0.59
N LEU A 492 0.69 6.08 0.45
CA LEU A 492 0.76 4.64 0.35
C LEU A 492 1.50 4.18 -0.90
N ARG A 493 1.32 4.90 -2.01
CA ARG A 493 1.92 4.54 -3.30
C ARG A 493 3.40 4.91 -3.41
N HIS A 494 3.83 6.06 -2.89
CA HIS A 494 5.19 6.57 -3.12
C HIS A 494 6.27 5.91 -2.26
N VAL A 495 5.89 5.33 -1.12
CA VAL A 495 6.84 4.62 -0.23
C VAL A 495 7.38 3.35 -0.88
N TRP A 496 6.55 2.67 -1.67
CA TRP A 496 6.90 1.40 -2.33
C TRP A 496 6.81 1.45 -3.85
N ALA A 497 6.90 2.66 -4.43
CA ALA A 497 7.06 2.84 -5.86
C ALA A 497 8.48 2.43 -6.28
N GLY A 498 8.58 1.63 -7.34
CA GLY A 498 9.84 1.28 -7.99
C GLY A 498 10.31 2.35 -8.97
N THR A 499 11.32 2.00 -9.77
CA THR A 499 11.83 2.85 -10.86
C THR A 499 10.74 3.19 -11.88
N MET A 500 10.88 4.34 -12.58
CA MET A 500 9.85 4.90 -13.47
C MET A 500 9.31 3.91 -14.50
N TRP A 501 10.18 3.12 -15.15
CA TRP A 501 9.79 2.09 -16.10
C TRP A 501 10.61 0.83 -15.90
N ARG A 502 9.94 -0.34 -15.87
CA ARG A 502 10.59 -1.68 -15.83
C ARG A 502 10.78 -2.30 -17.21
N HIS A 503 9.92 -1.93 -18.15
CA HIS A 503 9.87 -2.51 -19.49
C HIS A 503 9.82 -1.40 -20.53
N ARG A 504 10.36 -1.68 -21.73
CA ARG A 504 10.42 -0.71 -22.83
C ARG A 504 9.03 -0.17 -23.22
N PHE A 505 8.00 -1.01 -23.18
CA PHE A 505 6.63 -0.59 -23.51
C PHE A 505 6.11 0.52 -22.58
N MET A 506 6.47 0.51 -21.30
CA MET A 506 6.10 1.59 -20.37
C MET A 506 6.75 2.92 -20.76
N ALA A 507 7.99 2.89 -21.24
CA ALA A 507 8.69 4.08 -21.73
C ALA A 507 8.10 4.57 -23.07
N ASP A 508 7.82 3.66 -23.99
CA ASP A 508 7.21 3.99 -25.28
C ASP A 508 5.81 4.61 -25.11
N ASP A 509 4.99 4.04 -24.20
CA ASP A 509 3.68 4.60 -23.88
C ASP A 509 3.81 5.98 -23.23
N ALA A 510 4.82 6.19 -22.39
CA ALA A 510 5.06 7.50 -21.81
C ALA A 510 5.39 8.57 -22.85
N LEU A 511 6.28 8.27 -23.80
CA LEU A 511 6.58 9.18 -24.90
C LEU A 511 5.36 9.49 -25.77
N ARG A 512 4.54 8.47 -26.04
CA ARG A 512 3.32 8.63 -26.86
C ARG A 512 2.30 9.57 -26.22
N THR A 513 2.26 9.66 -24.88
CA THR A 513 1.36 10.59 -24.18
C THR A 513 1.77 12.05 -24.27
N VAL A 514 3.07 12.32 -24.45
CA VAL A 514 3.60 13.69 -24.38
C VAL A 514 3.24 14.52 -25.62
N ALA A 515 3.40 13.95 -26.82
CA ALA A 515 3.22 14.70 -28.05
C ALA A 515 1.78 15.26 -28.25
N PRO A 516 0.70 14.49 -28.01
CA PRO A 516 -0.66 15.02 -28.08
C PRO A 516 -0.93 16.14 -27.07
N VAL A 517 -0.44 16.00 -25.84
CA VAL A 517 -0.61 17.00 -24.79
C VAL A 517 0.12 18.29 -25.14
N LEU A 518 1.39 18.22 -25.54
CA LEU A 518 2.16 19.40 -25.94
C LEU A 518 1.51 20.12 -27.12
N ARG A 519 1.06 19.38 -28.14
CA ARG A 519 0.36 19.97 -29.30
C ARG A 519 -0.94 20.65 -28.89
N ALA A 520 -1.74 20.05 -28.01
CA ALA A 520 -2.98 20.65 -27.53
C ALA A 520 -2.72 21.92 -26.69
N VAL A 521 -1.70 21.90 -25.83
CA VAL A 521 -1.29 23.05 -25.02
C VAL A 521 -0.80 24.20 -25.91
N HIS A 522 0.08 23.92 -26.88
CA HIS A 522 0.57 24.94 -27.81
C HIS A 522 -0.54 25.50 -28.70
N ALA A 523 -1.39 24.64 -29.26
CA ALA A 523 -2.51 25.09 -30.10
C ALA A 523 -3.50 25.98 -29.32
N ALA A 524 -3.79 25.64 -28.06
CA ALA A 524 -4.62 26.47 -27.20
C ALA A 524 -3.95 27.81 -26.86
N ALA A 525 -2.64 27.80 -26.56
CA ALA A 525 -1.89 29.02 -26.31
C ALA A 525 -1.89 29.95 -27.53
N PHE A 526 -1.61 29.43 -28.72
CA PHE A 526 -1.54 30.21 -29.96
C PHE A 526 -2.89 30.82 -30.32
N LYS A 527 -3.97 30.06 -30.13
CA LYS A 527 -5.32 30.57 -30.34
C LYS A 527 -5.61 31.78 -29.45
N VAL A 528 -5.29 31.70 -28.15
CA VAL A 528 -5.48 32.84 -27.23
C VAL A 528 -4.58 34.02 -27.60
N LEU A 529 -3.34 33.76 -28.00
CA LEU A 529 -2.41 34.82 -28.42
C LEU A 529 -2.91 35.54 -29.68
N GLU A 530 -3.39 34.80 -30.67
CA GLU A 530 -3.92 35.35 -31.92
C GLU A 530 -5.22 36.15 -31.67
N GLU A 531 -6.12 35.65 -30.83
CA GLU A 531 -7.36 36.35 -30.44
C GLU A 531 -7.07 37.67 -29.70
N ASN A 532 -5.93 37.77 -29.01
CA ASN A 532 -5.50 38.98 -28.29
C ASN A 532 -4.54 39.87 -29.08
N GLY A 533 -4.32 39.60 -30.37
CA GLY A 533 -3.54 40.45 -31.27
C GLY A 533 -2.02 40.33 -31.14
N VAL A 534 -1.50 39.19 -30.66
CA VAL A 534 -0.07 38.91 -30.52
C VAL A 534 0.48 38.21 -31.77
N ASP A 535 1.71 38.55 -32.17
CA ASP A 535 2.46 37.83 -33.20
C ASP A 535 2.91 36.44 -32.69
N THR A 536 2.61 35.41 -33.46
CA THR A 536 2.84 34.00 -33.09
C THR A 536 4.01 33.36 -33.85
N ASP A 537 4.69 34.09 -34.74
CA ASP A 537 5.76 33.53 -35.58
C ASP A 537 6.94 32.99 -34.75
N ARG A 538 7.39 33.75 -33.74
CA ARG A 538 8.45 33.33 -32.81
C ARG A 538 8.04 32.09 -32.01
N PHE A 539 6.80 32.08 -31.52
CA PHE A 539 6.24 30.96 -30.77
C PHE A 539 6.11 29.69 -31.64
N THR A 540 5.75 29.82 -32.91
CA THR A 540 5.63 28.72 -33.87
C THR A 540 6.99 28.08 -34.17
N ASN A 541 8.02 28.90 -34.37
CA ASN A 541 9.40 28.43 -34.54
C ASN A 541 9.88 27.65 -33.32
N ARG A 542 9.64 28.16 -32.10
CA ARG A 542 10.03 27.50 -30.85
C ARG A 542 9.30 26.16 -30.65
N SER A 543 8.00 26.12 -30.90
CA SER A 543 7.17 24.91 -30.79
C SER A 543 7.61 23.81 -31.77
N SER A 544 8.04 24.19 -32.98
CA SER A 544 8.56 23.26 -33.98
C SER A 544 9.87 22.59 -33.52
N ILE A 545 10.79 23.37 -32.93
CA ILE A 545 12.04 22.86 -32.35
C ILE A 545 11.73 21.92 -31.16
N MET A 546 10.82 22.31 -30.28
CA MET A 546 10.42 21.51 -29.12
C MET A 546 9.83 20.16 -29.55
N SER A 547 9.07 20.12 -30.64
CA SER A 547 8.49 18.88 -31.17
C SER A 547 9.56 17.86 -31.61
N GLY A 548 10.73 18.34 -32.07
CA GLY A 548 11.88 17.48 -32.36
C GLY A 548 12.55 16.89 -31.11
N LEU A 549 12.50 17.62 -29.98
CA LEU A 549 13.13 17.21 -28.71
C LEU A 549 12.33 16.16 -27.92
N ILE A 550 11.10 15.82 -28.33
CA ILE A 550 10.24 14.83 -27.64
C ILE A 550 10.75 13.38 -27.86
N GLN A 551 11.63 13.15 -28.83
CA GLN A 551 11.96 11.80 -29.33
C GLN A 551 12.76 10.92 -28.37
N GLU A 552 13.40 11.48 -27.32
CA GLU A 552 14.24 10.72 -26.40
C GLU A 552 13.77 10.80 -24.94
N PRO A 553 13.41 9.66 -24.30
CA PRO A 553 13.15 9.59 -22.87
C PRO A 553 14.49 9.53 -22.13
N ALA A 554 15.07 10.67 -21.80
CA ALA A 554 16.23 10.70 -20.91
C ALA A 554 15.74 10.94 -19.47
N PRO A 555 15.70 9.92 -18.59
CA PRO A 555 15.36 10.15 -17.18
C PRO A 555 16.44 11.03 -16.56
N ARG A 556 16.13 12.30 -16.31
CA ARG A 556 17.04 13.26 -15.69
C ARG A 556 16.71 13.39 -14.20
N ARG A 557 17.72 13.53 -13.35
CA ARG A 557 17.55 13.95 -11.94
C ARG A 557 17.30 15.46 -11.88
N ALA A 558 16.21 15.90 -12.50
CA ALA A 558 16.01 17.31 -12.78
C ALA A 558 15.69 18.15 -11.52
N ASP A 559 15.37 17.51 -10.40
CA ASP A 559 15.06 18.19 -9.12
C ASP A 559 16.24 18.14 -8.13
N VAL A 560 17.31 17.39 -8.46
CA VAL A 560 18.57 17.42 -7.72
C VAL A 560 19.43 18.52 -8.34
N TYR A 561 19.61 19.61 -7.60
CA TYR A 561 20.48 20.70 -8.00
C TYR A 561 21.89 20.39 -7.48
N ASP A 562 22.78 19.92 -8.37
CA ASP A 562 24.22 19.85 -8.11
C ASP A 562 24.77 21.28 -8.20
N ALA A 563 24.63 22.05 -7.11
CA ALA A 563 25.11 23.43 -7.00
C ALA A 563 26.53 23.49 -6.43
#